data_AF-A0A9D0LM31-F1
#
_entry.id   AF-A0A9D0LM31-F1
#
_cell.length_a   1.000
_cell.length_b   1.000
_cell.length_c   1.000
_cell.angle_alpha   90.00
_cell.angle_beta   90.00
_cell.angle_gamma   90.00
#
_symmetry.space_group_name_H-M   'P 1'
#
loop_
_entity.id
_entity.type
_entity.pdbx_description
1 polymer ?
#
loop_
_entity_poly.entity_id
_entity_poly.type
_entity_poly.pdbx_seq_one_letter_code
_entity_poly.pdbx_strand_id
1 'polypeptide(L)'
;MHIRYLSLTNFRNYARLELALPERTLLLHGANAQGKTSLLEAVYLLATGASPLTSTERQLIRWEAEAEGLPYARVWAEVVRRDQAQELEIILEKKPLANGSSRFQKSIRINRA
;
A
#
# COMPACT_ATOMS: atom_id res chain seq x y z
N MET A 1 -10.34 16.39 -5.48
CA MET A 1 -9.19 15.70 -4.87
C MET A 1 -8.91 14.50 -5.74
N HIS A 2 -7.67 14.28 -6.15
CA HIS A 2 -7.28 13.13 -6.96
C HIS A 2 -5.90 12.64 -6.54
N ILE A 3 -5.61 11.36 -6.78
CA ILE A 3 -4.26 10.81 -6.62
C ILE A 3 -3.50 11.10 -7.91
N ARG A 4 -2.35 11.77 -7.82
CA ARG A 4 -1.45 12.06 -8.95
C ARG A 4 -0.47 10.92 -9.19
N TYR A 5 -0.04 10.27 -8.11
CA TYR A 5 0.92 9.18 -8.18
C TYR A 5 0.66 8.15 -7.08
N LEU A 6 0.85 6.86 -7.40
CA LEU A 6 0.76 5.73 -6.49
C LEU A 6 2.03 4.88 -6.56
N SER A 7 2.66 4.64 -5.42
CA SER A 7 3.80 3.73 -5.26
C SER A 7 3.42 2.60 -4.31
N LEU A 8 3.57 1.36 -4.76
CA LEU A 8 3.39 0.17 -3.93
C LEU A 8 4.73 -0.56 -3.82
N THR A 9 5.05 -1.03 -2.63
CA THR A 9 6.20 -1.91 -2.39
C THR A 9 5.76 -3.06 -1.51
N ASN A 10 6.00 -4.30 -1.97
CA ASN A 10 5.65 -5.52 -1.26
C ASN A 10 4.21 -5.55 -0.75
N PHE A 11 3.27 -5.01 -1.53
CA PHE A 11 1.86 -4.94 -1.17
C PHE A 11 1.06 -5.97 -1.97
N ARG A 12 0.41 -6.91 -1.26
CA ARG A 12 -0.33 -8.03 -1.86
C ARG A 12 0.54 -8.79 -2.87
N ASN A 13 0.16 -8.78 -4.14
CA ASN A 13 0.90 -9.44 -5.22
C ASN A 13 1.89 -8.50 -5.94
N TYR A 14 1.99 -7.23 -5.54
CA TYR A 14 2.97 -6.29 -6.09
C TYR A 14 4.26 -6.33 -5.28
N ALA A 15 5.35 -6.81 -5.90
CA ALA A 15 6.70 -6.55 -5.38
C ALA A 15 7.01 -5.05 -5.45
N ARG A 16 6.70 -4.43 -6.60
CA ARG A 16 6.81 -2.99 -6.83
C ARG A 16 5.77 -2.53 -7.86
N LEU A 17 5.16 -1.37 -7.62
CA LEU A 17 4.37 -0.63 -8.59
C LEU A 17 4.72 0.85 -8.46
N GLU A 18 4.86 1.52 -9.59
CA GLU A 18 5.07 2.95 -9.71
C GLU A 18 4.13 3.44 -10.79
N LEU A 19 3.11 4.23 -10.43
CA LEU A 19 2.02 4.57 -11.34
C LEU A 19 1.66 6.04 -11.23
N ALA A 20 1.95 6.80 -12.29
CA ALA A 20 1.35 8.10 -12.49
C ALA A 20 -0.12 7.91 -12.92
N LEU A 21 -1.04 8.56 -12.20
CA LEU A 21 -2.47 8.45 -12.42
C LEU A 21 -2.97 9.66 -13.21
N PRO A 22 -3.70 9.46 -14.32
CA PRO A 22 -4.28 10.56 -15.06
C PRO A 22 -5.42 11.18 -14.27
N GLU A 23 -5.70 12.47 -14.49
CA GLU A 23 -6.90 13.15 -13.97
C GLU A 23 -8.19 12.71 -14.67
N ARG A 24 -8.08 11.81 -15.65
CA ARG A 24 -9.18 11.24 -16.43
C ARG A 24 -9.46 9.81 -15.97
N THR A 25 -10.50 9.21 -16.53
CA THR A 25 -10.83 7.80 -16.30
C THR A 25 -9.64 6.88 -16.62
N LEU A 26 -9.29 6.02 -15.66
CA LEU A 26 -8.34 4.94 -15.84
C LEU A 26 -9.08 3.60 -15.91
N LEU A 27 -8.89 2.85 -16.99
CA LEU A 27 -9.40 1.49 -17.12
C LEU A 27 -8.33 0.47 -16.73
N LEU A 28 -8.58 -0.29 -15.67
CA LEU A 28 -7.76 -1.44 -15.28
C LEU A 28 -8.32 -2.71 -15.92
N HIS A 29 -7.57 -3.34 -16.82
CA HIS A 29 -7.97 -4.58 -17.49
C HIS A 29 -6.88 -5.65 -17.38
N GLY A 30 -7.27 -6.92 -17.56
CA GLY A 30 -6.38 -8.07 -17.41
C GLY A 30 -7.08 -9.27 -16.78
N ALA A 31 -6.39 -10.40 -16.66
CA ALA A 31 -6.95 -11.62 -16.07
C ALA A 31 -7.18 -11.48 -14.55
N ASN A 32 -7.95 -12.41 -13.99
CA ASN A 32 -8.14 -12.49 -12.54
C ASN A 32 -6.80 -12.72 -11.82
N ALA A 33 -6.74 -12.32 -10.54
CA ALA A 33 -5.56 -12.41 -9.69
C ALA A 33 -4.31 -11.62 -10.16
N GLN A 34 -4.41 -10.78 -11.20
CA GLN A 34 -3.29 -9.92 -11.65
C GLN A 34 -3.10 -8.62 -10.84
N GLY A 35 -3.79 -8.46 -9.71
CA GLY A 35 -3.58 -7.31 -8.80
C GLY A 35 -4.48 -6.09 -9.06
N LYS A 36 -5.45 -6.16 -9.99
CA LYS A 36 -6.42 -5.06 -10.19
C LYS A 36 -7.16 -4.69 -8.91
N THR A 37 -7.71 -5.69 -8.22
CA THR A 37 -8.38 -5.51 -6.92
C THR A 37 -7.41 -5.02 -5.84
N SER A 38 -6.16 -5.50 -5.85
CA SER A 38 -5.13 -5.04 -4.91
C SER A 38 -4.75 -3.57 -5.12
N LEU A 39 -4.76 -3.06 -6.35
CA LEU A 39 -4.56 -1.63 -6.63
C LEU A 39 -5.70 -0.81 -6.03
N LEU A 40 -6.96 -1.21 -6.23
CA LEU A 40 -8.12 -0.54 -5.61
C LEU A 40 -8.08 -0.62 -4.08
N GLU A 41 -7.67 -1.76 -3.53
CA GLU A 41 -7.48 -1.94 -2.09
C GLU A 41 -6.42 -0.99 -1.53
N ALA A 42 -5.31 -0.76 -2.23
CA ALA A 42 -4.30 0.20 -1.81
C ALA A 42 -4.84 1.64 -1.73
N VAL A 43 -5.66 2.04 -2.72
CA VAL A 43 -6.36 3.34 -2.72
C VAL A 43 -7.34 3.43 -1.54
N TYR A 44 -8.11 2.37 -1.29
CA TYR A 44 -9.03 2.33 -0.15
C TYR A 44 -8.27 2.39 1.19
N LEU A 45 -7.15 1.67 1.30
CA LEU A 45 -6.31 1.65 2.48
C LEU A 45 -5.74 3.05 2.79
N LEU A 46 -5.28 3.78 1.77
CA LEU A 46 -4.83 5.17 1.94
C LEU A 46 -5.95 6.11 2.41
N ALA A 47 -7.17 5.91 1.91
CA ALA A 47 -8.31 6.76 2.24
C ALA A 47 -8.89 6.50 3.64
N THR A 48 -8.84 5.25 4.11
CA THR A 48 -9.55 4.82 5.33
C THR A 48 -8.64 4.35 6.45
N GLY A 49 -7.38 4.07 6.14
CA GLY A 49 -6.49 3.40 7.06
C GLY A 49 -6.93 1.97 7.37
N ALA A 50 -7.75 1.30 6.56
CA ALA A 50 -8.07 -0.12 6.76
C ALA A 50 -8.24 -0.83 5.41
N SER A 51 -8.03 -2.14 5.37
CA SER A 51 -8.39 -2.94 4.20
C SER A 51 -9.91 -3.20 4.19
N PRO A 52 -10.58 -3.09 3.04
CA PRO A 52 -11.97 -3.53 2.90
C PRO A 52 -12.10 -5.05 2.73
N LEU A 53 -11.00 -5.77 2.46
CA LEU A 53 -11.00 -7.19 2.12
C LEU A 53 -10.51 -8.09 3.26
N THR A 54 -9.84 -7.54 4.27
CA THR A 54 -9.36 -8.30 5.43
C THR A 54 -9.22 -7.42 6.67
N SER A 55 -9.55 -7.98 7.83
CA SER A 55 -9.23 -7.39 9.14
C SER A 55 -7.81 -7.71 9.61
N THR A 56 -7.11 -8.62 8.93
CA THR A 56 -5.77 -9.08 9.31
C THR A 56 -4.71 -8.35 8.46
N GLU A 57 -4.26 -7.20 8.92
CA GLU A 57 -3.40 -6.28 8.15
C GLU A 57 -2.07 -6.88 7.69
N ARG A 58 -1.50 -7.85 8.42
CA ARG A 58 -0.29 -8.57 7.98
C ARG A 58 -0.45 -9.27 6.64
N GLN A 59 -1.68 -9.65 6.25
CA GLN A 59 -1.96 -10.28 4.95
C GLN A 59 -1.86 -9.31 3.76
N LEU A 60 -1.66 -8.03 4.03
CA LEU A 60 -1.38 -7.03 3.01
C LEU A 60 0.10 -7.04 2.61
N ILE A 61 0.98 -7.65 3.41
CA ILE A 61 2.40 -7.83 3.08
C ILE A 61 2.51 -8.96 2.05
N ARG A 62 3.30 -8.73 1.00
CA ARG A 62 3.60 -9.71 -0.04
C ARG A 62 4.27 -10.93 0.59
N TRP A 63 3.74 -12.12 0.28
CA TRP A 63 4.19 -13.37 0.89
C TRP A 63 5.67 -13.67 0.65
N GLU A 64 6.20 -13.38 -0.55
CA GLU A 64 7.63 -13.57 -0.81
C GLU A 64 8.49 -12.56 -0.06
N ALA A 65 7.98 -11.36 0.25
CA ALA A 65 8.73 -10.40 1.08
C ALA A 65 8.93 -10.94 2.50
N GLU A 66 7.98 -11.72 3.03
CA GLU A 66 8.20 -12.45 4.29
C GLU A 66 9.27 -13.54 4.13
N ALA A 67 9.25 -14.30 3.04
CA ALA A 67 10.22 -15.37 2.78
C ALA A 67 11.64 -14.83 2.54
N GLU A 68 11.77 -13.65 1.94
CA GLU A 68 13.02 -12.94 1.68
C GLU A 68 13.59 -12.24 2.93
N GLY A 69 12.92 -12.33 4.09
CA GLY A 69 13.37 -11.73 5.36
C GLY A 69 13.15 -10.22 5.47
N LEU A 70 12.38 -9.63 4.55
CA LEU A 70 11.99 -8.22 4.53
C LEU A 70 10.46 -8.08 4.63
N PRO A 71 9.81 -8.53 5.73
CA PRO A 71 8.36 -8.58 5.85
C PRO A 71 7.78 -7.17 6.11
N TYR A 72 7.83 -6.33 5.08
CA TYR A 72 7.26 -4.99 5.08
C TYR A 72 6.45 -4.76 3.80
N ALA A 73 5.50 -3.84 3.88
CA ALA A 73 4.79 -3.29 2.74
C ALA A 73 4.73 -1.76 2.88
N ARG A 74 4.78 -1.06 1.75
CA ARG A 74 4.55 0.38 1.67
C ARG A 74 3.48 0.68 0.65
N VAL A 75 2.50 1.47 1.06
CA VAL A 75 1.53 2.11 0.16
C VAL A 75 1.72 3.61 0.31
N TRP A 76 2.21 4.25 -0.74
CA TRP A 76 2.47 5.68 -0.76
C TRP A 76 1.73 6.32 -1.93
N ALA A 77 1.17 7.49 -1.70
CA ALA A 77 0.50 8.25 -2.73
C ALA A 77 0.74 9.74 -2.58
N GLU A 78 0.77 10.41 -3.72
CA GLU A 78 0.69 11.85 -3.79
C GLU A 78 -0.74 12.25 -4.19
N VAL A 79 -1.37 13.08 -3.36
CA VAL A 79 -2.77 13.47 -3.49
C VAL A 79 -2.84 14.98 -3.66
N VAL A 80 -3.59 15.44 -4.67
CA VAL A 80 -3.81 16.86 -4.92
C VAL A 80 -5.19 17.26 -4.40
N ARG A 81 -5.23 18.28 -3.54
CA ARG A 81 -6.45 18.88 -3.00
C ARG A 81 -6.32 20.41 -3.00
N ARG A 82 -7.24 21.10 -3.70
CA ARG A 82 -7.23 22.59 -3.82
C ARG A 82 -5.85 23.11 -4.26
N ASP A 83 -5.29 22.49 -5.29
CA ASP A 83 -3.96 22.78 -5.85
C ASP A 83 -2.76 22.61 -4.91
N GLN A 84 -2.97 22.01 -3.73
CA GLN A 84 -1.90 21.61 -2.82
C GLN A 84 -1.66 20.11 -2.92
N ALA A 85 -0.40 19.73 -3.10
CA ALA A 85 0.03 18.33 -3.03
C ALA A 85 0.24 17.92 -1.57
N GLN A 86 -0.24 16.73 -1.24
CA GLN A 86 -0.04 16.07 0.04
C GLN A 86 0.52 14.67 -0.20
N GLU A 87 1.47 14.25 0.62
CA GLU A 87 1.94 12.87 0.60
C GLU A 87 1.20 12.07 1.68
N LEU A 88 0.66 10.92 1.30
CA LEU A 88 0.08 9.93 2.22
C LEU A 88 0.93 8.67 2.18
N GLU A 89 1.30 8.15 3.34
CA GLU A 89 2.10 6.93 3.45
C GLU A 89 1.53 6.00 4.51
N ILE A 90 1.39 4.72 4.15
CA ILE A 90 1.10 3.63 5.08
C ILE A 90 2.22 2.61 4.95
N ILE A 91 2.86 2.31 6.08
CA ILE A 91 3.88 1.28 6.20
C ILE A 91 3.35 0.19 7.12
N LEU A 92 3.45 -1.05 6.66
CA LEU A 92 3.13 -2.25 7.42
C LEU A 92 4.42 -3.04 7.56
N GLU A 93 4.78 -3.44 8.77
CA GLU A 93 6.04 -4.14 9.00
C GLU A 93 5.89 -5.18 10.11
N LYS A 94 6.58 -6.31 9.93
CA LYS A 94 6.67 -7.38 10.93
C LYS A 94 8.09 -7.40 11.47
N LYS A 95 8.31 -6.73 12.60
CA LYS A 95 9.63 -6.64 13.22
C LYS A 95 9.94 -7.90 14.01
N PRO A 96 11.08 -8.57 13.77
CA PRO A 96 11.53 -9.64 14.64
C PRO A 96 11.86 -9.08 16.04
N LEU A 97 11.53 -9.84 17.07
CA LEU A 97 11.88 -9.55 18.46
C LEU A 97 12.98 -10.50 18.92
N ALA A 98 13.75 -10.09 19.93
CA ALA A 98 14.87 -10.87 20.47
C ALA A 98 14.48 -12.25 21.00
N ASN A 99 13.20 -12.46 21.34
CA ASN A 99 12.65 -13.72 21.82
C ASN A 99 12.18 -14.68 20.70
N GLY A 100 12.49 -14.39 19.43
CA GLY A 100 12.08 -15.20 18.28
C GLY A 100 10.63 -15.00 17.82
N SER A 101 9.85 -14.16 18.51
CA SER A 101 8.52 -13.74 18.05
C SER A 101 8.60 -12.54 17.10
N SER A 102 7.49 -12.17 16.48
CA SER A 102 7.42 -10.99 15.61
C SER A 102 6.32 -10.04 16.07
N ARG A 103 6.61 -8.74 16.07
CA ARG A 103 5.63 -7.68 16.31
C ARG A 103 5.19 -7.08 14.98
N PHE A 104 3.88 -7.07 14.76
CA PHE A 104 3.30 -6.29 13.67
C PHE A 104 3.20 -4.82 14.07
N GLN A 105 3.60 -3.93 13.18
CA GLN A 105 3.49 -2.50 13.36
C GLN A 105 2.93 -1.89 12.07
N LYS A 106 2.01 -0.95 12.25
CA LYS A 106 1.49 -0.10 11.20
C LYS A 106 1.80 1.34 11.53
N SER A 107 2.31 2.06 10.54
CA SER A 107 2.58 3.50 10.62
C SER A 107 1.82 4.20 9.51
N ILE A 108 1.13 5.29 9.84
CA ILE A 108 0.42 6.15 8.89
C ILE A 108 1.06 7.53 9.01
N ARG A 109 1.47 8.12 7.88
CA ARG A 109 2.11 9.44 7.83
C ARG A 109 1.44 10.31 6.79
N ILE A 110 1.47 11.61 7.06
CA ILE A 110 1.04 12.65 6.14
C ILE A 110 2.21 13.62 6.00
N ASN A 111 2.64 13.89 4.77
CA ASN A 111 3.78 14.77 4.46
C ASN A 111 5.09 14.36 5.19
N ARG A 112 5.31 13.05 5.36
CA ARG A 112 6.47 12.45 6.04
C ARG A 112 6.70 12.90 7.50
N ALA A 113 5.68 13.47 8.13
CA ALA A 113 5.65 13.77 9.56
C ALA A 113 5.05 12.60 10.37
#